data_AF-A0AA44TC47-F1
#
_entry.id   AF-A0AA44TC47-F1
#
_cell.length_a   1.000
_cell.length_b   1.000
_cell.length_c   1.000
_cell.angle_alpha   90.00
_cell.angle_beta   90.00
_cell.angle_gamma   90.00
#
_symmetry.space_group_name_H-M   'P 1'
#
loop_
_entity.id
_entity.type
_entity.pdbx_description
1 polymer ?
#
loop_
_entity_poly.entity_id
_entity_poly.type
_entity_poly.pdbx_seq_one_letter_code
_entity_poly.pdbx_strand_id
1 'polypeptide(L)'
;MLQSNMNVSLETLLQSLQSTRNTLLSEIEMLNDTEVNVKPRRDKWSIIQILHHLHLVEQSVTSALVYALQKKERKVVPLKDLQLTLDRTYKREAPQQMQPTETLMKKQQGIHLLEHSRAELLHTLHSIIDEKELFENSLK
;
A
#
# COMPACT_ATOMS: atom_id res chain seq x y z
N MET A 1 -21.14 -22.75 4.58
CA MET A 1 -21.74 -21.56 3.95
C MET A 1 -20.96 -20.34 4.38
N LEU A 2 -20.28 -19.69 3.42
CA LEU A 2 -19.88 -18.27 3.39
C LEU A 2 -19.02 -18.10 2.13
N GLN A 3 -19.62 -18.36 0.97
CA GLN A 3 -19.13 -17.77 -0.27
C GLN A 3 -19.75 -16.38 -0.35
N SER A 4 -19.16 -15.44 0.37
CA SER A 4 -19.42 -14.02 0.14
C SER A 4 -18.70 -13.68 -1.17
N ASN A 5 -19.38 -13.91 -2.29
CA ASN A 5 -18.98 -13.37 -3.59
C ASN A 5 -19.09 -11.85 -3.50
N MET A 6 -18.06 -11.21 -2.93
CA MET A 6 -17.84 -9.79 -3.04
C MET A 6 -17.37 -9.53 -4.48
N ASN A 7 -18.33 -9.40 -5.39
CA ASN A 7 -18.09 -8.96 -6.76
C ASN A 7 -17.80 -7.45 -6.71
N VAL A 8 -16.66 -7.08 -6.14
CA VAL A 8 -16.18 -5.69 -6.09
C VAL A 8 -15.56 -5.41 -7.45
N SER A 9 -16.14 -4.47 -8.20
CA SER A 9 -15.58 -4.05 -9.49
C SER A 9 -14.24 -3.33 -9.30
N LEU A 10 -13.38 -3.36 -10.32
CA LEU A 10 -12.15 -2.59 -10.32
C LEU A 10 -12.42 -1.11 -10.04
N GLU A 11 -13.49 -0.56 -10.61
CA GLU A 11 -13.91 0.83 -10.37
C GLU A 11 -14.14 1.12 -8.89
N THR A 12 -14.82 0.23 -8.16
CA THR A 12 -15.06 0.40 -6.71
C THR A 12 -13.75 0.36 -5.92
N LEU A 13 -12.82 -0.52 -6.30
CA LEU A 13 -11.48 -0.58 -5.68
C LEU A 13 -10.69 0.71 -5.94
N LEU A 14 -10.70 1.21 -7.17
CA LEU A 14 -10.01 2.45 -7.53
C LEU A 14 -10.57 3.65 -6.76
N GLN A 15 -11.90 3.74 -6.61
CA GLN A 15 -12.56 4.76 -5.79
C GLN A 15 -12.15 4.64 -4.31
N SER A 16 -12.11 3.43 -3.75
CA SER A 16 -11.67 3.20 -2.38
C SER A 16 -10.20 3.59 -2.16
N LEU A 17 -9.32 3.25 -3.10
CA LEU A 17 -7.91 3.65 -3.05
C LEU A 17 -7.79 5.18 -3.05
N GLN A 18 -8.54 5.87 -3.92
CA GLN A 18 -8.52 7.32 -4.01
C GLN A 18 -9.04 7.97 -2.72
N SER A 19 -10.21 7.53 -2.24
CA SER A 19 -10.82 8.04 -1.01
C SER A 19 -9.88 7.88 0.19
N THR A 20 -9.27 6.70 0.35
CA THR A 20 -8.30 6.43 1.42
C THR A 20 -7.10 7.37 1.35
N ARG A 21 -6.59 7.66 0.14
CA ARG A 21 -5.46 8.59 -0.03
C ARG A 21 -5.87 10.02 0.31
N ASN A 22 -7.06 10.45 -0.10
CA ASN A 22 -7.57 11.78 0.23
C ASN A 22 -7.71 11.97 1.75
N THR A 23 -8.25 10.97 2.46
CA THR A 23 -8.33 10.99 3.92
C THR A 23 -6.95 11.09 4.56
N LEU A 24 -5.97 10.29 4.11
CA LEU A 24 -4.59 10.41 4.61
C LEU A 24 -4.02 11.82 4.42
N LEU A 25 -4.23 12.44 3.26
CA LEU A 25 -3.71 13.77 2.96
C LEU A 25 -4.41 14.87 3.79
N SER A 26 -5.72 14.75 4.05
CA SER A 26 -6.44 15.70 4.91
C SER A 26 -5.96 15.66 6.37
N GLU A 27 -5.62 14.48 6.89
CA GLU A 27 -5.10 14.33 8.26
C GLU A 27 -3.75 15.04 8.48
N ILE A 28 -2.98 15.27 7.42
CA ILE A 28 -1.66 15.92 7.50
C ILE A 28 -1.65 17.32 6.89
N GLU A 29 -2.79 17.83 6.44
CA GLU A 29 -2.88 19.06 5.67
C GLU A 29 -2.34 20.26 6.45
N MET A 30 -2.76 20.39 7.72
CA MET A 30 -2.39 21.51 8.59
C MET A 30 -0.99 21.40 9.18
N LEU A 31 -0.29 20.27 9.01
CA LEU A 31 1.03 20.06 9.58
C LEU A 31 2.13 20.71 8.73
N ASN A 32 3.14 21.27 9.37
CA ASN A 32 4.34 21.80 8.72
C ASN A 32 5.48 20.77 8.67
N ASP A 33 6.57 21.14 7.98
CA ASP A 33 7.75 20.26 7.81
C ASP A 33 8.35 19.81 9.14
N THR A 34 8.36 20.66 10.17
CA THR A 34 8.88 20.27 11.48
C THR A 34 7.98 19.21 12.12
N GLU A 35 6.67 19.45 12.14
CA GLU A 35 5.69 18.58 12.79
C GLU A 35 5.66 17.17 12.20
N VAL A 36 5.70 17.05 10.86
CA VAL A 36 5.70 15.72 10.21
C VAL A 36 6.97 14.92 10.48
N ASN A 37 8.07 15.59 10.83
CA ASN A 37 9.35 14.95 11.14
C ASN A 37 9.50 14.57 12.61
N VAL A 38 8.62 15.02 13.51
CA VAL A 38 8.69 14.69 14.94
C VAL A 38 8.44 13.20 15.15
N LYS A 39 9.39 12.53 15.83
CA LYS A 39 9.20 11.17 16.34
C LYS A 39 8.49 11.23 17.70
N PRO A 40 7.38 10.49 17.90
CA PRO A 40 6.72 10.46 19.20
C PRO A 40 7.60 9.76 20.26
N ARG A 41 8.45 8.81 19.83
CA ARG A 41 9.47 8.12 20.64
C ARG A 41 10.63 7.70 19.75
N ARG A 42 11.80 7.45 20.36
CA ARG A 42 13.02 7.00 19.64
C ARG A 42 12.80 5.73 18.81
N ASP A 43 11.95 4.82 19.29
CA ASP A 43 11.62 3.52 18.69
C ASP A 43 10.33 3.55 17.84
N LYS A 44 9.91 4.74 17.40
CA LYS A 44 8.68 4.95 16.62
C LYS A 44 8.98 5.80 15.41
N TRP A 45 8.22 5.56 14.35
CA TRP A 45 8.29 6.38 13.15
C TRP A 45 7.60 7.72 13.36
N SER A 46 8.19 8.77 12.78
CA SER A 46 7.50 10.05 12.57
C SER A 46 6.46 9.92 11.45
N ILE A 47 5.62 10.95 11.28
CA ILE A 47 4.59 10.95 10.23
C ILE A 47 5.25 10.82 8.85
N ILE A 48 6.32 11.55 8.58
CA ILE A 48 7.01 11.50 7.28
C ILE A 48 7.61 10.11 7.00
N GLN A 49 8.07 9.41 8.05
CA GLN A 49 8.55 8.04 7.93
C GLN A 49 7.40 7.07 7.64
N ILE A 50 6.22 7.30 8.22
CA ILE A 50 5.01 6.54 7.86
C ILE A 50 4.66 6.77 6.38
N LEU A 51 4.68 8.02 5.89
CA LEU A 51 4.41 8.31 4.47
C LEU A 51 5.41 7.58 3.55
N HIS A 52 6.69 7.59 3.90
CA HIS A 52 7.70 6.88 3.13
C HIS A 52 7.52 5.36 3.18
N HIS A 53 7.20 4.79 4.34
CA HIS A 53 6.89 3.37 4.45
C HIS A 53 5.69 2.98 3.55
N LEU A 54 4.63 3.78 3.53
CA LEU A 54 3.46 3.54 2.67
C LEU A 54 3.83 3.55 1.19
N HIS A 55 4.71 4.47 0.76
CA HIS A 55 5.26 4.49 -0.60
C HIS A 55 6.01 3.18 -0.93
N LEU A 56 6.92 2.72 -0.05
CA LEU A 56 7.69 1.49 -0.25
C LEU A 56 6.79 0.24 -0.32
N VAL A 57 5.76 0.18 0.52
CA VAL A 57 4.78 -0.91 0.50
C VAL A 57 4.00 -0.92 -0.81
N GLU A 58 3.50 0.24 -1.25
CA GLU A 58 2.75 0.35 -2.52
C GLU A 58 3.64 -0.06 -3.71
N GLN A 59 4.90 0.39 -3.77
CA GLN A 59 5.84 -0.06 -4.81
C GLN A 59 6.11 -1.57 -4.77
N SER A 60 6.29 -2.15 -3.59
CA SER A 60 6.50 -3.59 -3.46
C SER A 60 5.27 -4.40 -3.89
N VAL A 61 4.07 -3.91 -3.60
CA VAL A 61 2.81 -4.54 -4.04
C VAL A 61 2.68 -4.43 -5.55
N THR A 62 2.92 -3.27 -6.13
CA THR A 62 2.91 -3.07 -7.59
C THR A 62 3.91 -3.99 -8.29
N SER A 63 5.12 -4.10 -7.76
CA SER A 63 6.16 -5.01 -8.31
C SER A 63 5.73 -6.48 -8.24
N ALA A 64 5.13 -6.89 -7.12
CA ALA A 64 4.61 -8.25 -6.96
C ALA A 64 3.45 -8.54 -7.91
N LEU A 65 2.57 -7.55 -8.15
CA LEU A 65 1.48 -7.65 -9.11
C LEU A 65 2.01 -7.84 -10.54
N VAL A 66 2.93 -6.98 -10.98
CA VAL A 66 3.57 -7.10 -12.30
C VAL A 66 4.24 -8.46 -12.46
N TYR A 67 5.00 -8.90 -11.45
CA TYR A 67 5.64 -10.22 -11.48
C TYR A 67 4.63 -11.36 -11.58
N ALA A 68 3.53 -11.31 -10.82
CA ALA A 68 2.50 -12.34 -10.84
C ALA A 68 1.81 -12.42 -12.22
N LEU A 69 1.50 -11.28 -12.84
CA LEU A 69 0.89 -11.22 -14.17
C LEU A 69 1.79 -11.82 -15.27
N GLN A 70 3.11 -11.67 -15.15
CA GLN A 70 4.08 -12.19 -16.13
C GLN A 70 4.39 -13.69 -15.96
N LYS A 71 4.06 -14.28 -14.81
CA LYS A 71 4.52 -15.62 -14.45
C LYS A 71 3.63 -16.72 -15.08
N LYS A 72 4.25 -17.61 -15.86
CA LYS A 72 3.56 -18.76 -16.48
C LYS A 72 3.22 -19.88 -15.49
N GLU A 73 4.05 -20.09 -14.47
CA GLU A 73 3.88 -21.14 -13.47
C GLU A 73 3.40 -20.58 -12.13
N ARG A 74 2.23 -21.01 -11.67
CA ARG A 74 1.63 -20.57 -10.41
C ARG A 74 1.88 -21.61 -9.31
N LYS A 75 2.36 -21.17 -8.15
CA LYS A 75 2.50 -22.01 -6.96
C LYS A 75 1.34 -21.70 -6.03
N VAL A 76 0.58 -22.74 -5.67
CA VAL A 76 -0.51 -22.63 -4.70
C VAL A 76 0.10 -22.31 -3.33
N VAL A 77 -0.29 -21.19 -2.75
CA VAL A 77 0.11 -20.78 -1.40
C VAL A 77 -1.14 -20.71 -0.54
N PRO A 78 -1.14 -21.23 0.71
CA PRO A 78 -2.26 -21.08 1.61
C PRO A 78 -2.63 -19.61 1.79
N LEU A 79 -3.93 -19.31 1.72
CA LEU A 79 -4.43 -17.97 2.02
C LEU A 79 -4.01 -17.59 3.44
N LYS A 80 -3.33 -16.44 3.56
CA LYS A 80 -3.01 -15.87 4.87
C LYS A 80 -4.22 -15.07 5.36
N ASP A 81 -4.59 -15.28 6.61
CA ASP A 81 -5.64 -14.49 7.24
C ASP A 81 -5.19 -13.03 7.35
N LEU A 82 -5.82 -12.16 6.56
CA LEU A 82 -5.55 -10.73 6.55
C LEU A 82 -6.12 -10.02 7.78
N GLN A 83 -7.06 -10.64 8.53
CA GLN A 83 -7.57 -10.06 9.79
C GLN A 83 -6.46 -9.84 10.80
N LEU A 84 -5.41 -10.67 10.78
CA LEU A 84 -4.22 -10.50 11.60
C LEU A 84 -3.48 -9.17 11.36
N THR A 85 -3.71 -8.50 10.23
CA THR A 85 -3.13 -7.17 9.96
C THR A 85 -3.86 -6.04 10.68
N LEU A 86 -5.11 -6.28 11.07
CA LEU A 86 -5.93 -5.35 11.86
C LEU A 86 -5.59 -5.44 13.36
N ASP A 87 -5.12 -6.60 13.81
CA ASP A 87 -4.67 -6.79 15.19
C ASP A 87 -3.33 -6.08 15.44
N ARG A 88 -3.40 -4.94 16.14
CA ARG A 88 -2.21 -4.13 16.50
C ARG A 88 -1.51 -4.62 17.77
N THR A 89 -2.00 -5.67 18.43
CA THR A 89 -1.31 -6.28 19.59
C THR A 89 -0.06 -7.05 19.15
N TYR A 90 -0.06 -7.61 17.93
CA TYR A 90 1.09 -8.27 17.33
C TYR A 90 1.74 -7.40 16.25
N LYS A 91 2.83 -6.72 16.61
CA LYS A 91 3.59 -5.90 15.66
C LYS A 91 4.52 -6.77 14.84
N ARG A 92 4.44 -6.65 13.52
CA ARG A 92 5.43 -7.21 12.61
C ARG A 92 6.43 -6.13 12.23
N GLU A 93 7.71 -6.43 12.43
CA GLU A 93 8.82 -5.62 11.95
C GLU A 93 8.74 -5.55 10.42
N ALA A 94 8.88 -4.34 9.87
CA ALA A 94 8.96 -4.18 8.42
C ALA A 94 10.26 -4.81 7.90
N PRO A 95 10.22 -5.60 6.82
CA PRO A 95 11.42 -6.07 6.14
C PRO A 95 12.33 -4.89 5.80
N GLN A 96 13.65 -5.11 5.76
CA GLN A 96 14.64 -4.05 5.60
C GLN A 96 14.36 -3.15 4.39
N GLN A 97 13.94 -3.74 3.26
CA GLN A 97 13.60 -3.00 2.03
C GLN A 97 12.32 -2.14 2.12
N MET A 98 11.49 -2.33 3.15
CA MET A 98 10.29 -1.54 3.41
C MET A 98 10.45 -0.63 4.64
N GLN A 99 11.64 -0.57 5.24
CA GLN A 99 11.88 0.35 6.33
C GLN A 99 12.06 1.77 5.78
N PRO A 100 11.39 2.77 6.37
CA PRO A 100 11.53 4.14 5.92
C PRO A 100 12.93 4.67 6.26
N THR A 101 13.44 5.57 5.43
CA THR A 101 14.65 6.34 5.71
C THR A 101 14.58 7.08 7.04
N GLU A 102 15.74 7.25 7.66
CA GLU A 102 15.94 8.10 8.85
C GLU A 102 16.18 9.57 8.47
N THR A 103 16.33 9.87 7.18
CA THR A 103 16.54 11.23 6.68
C THR A 103 15.26 12.06 6.81
N LEU A 104 15.43 13.30 7.30
CA LEU A 104 14.34 14.28 7.33
C LEU A 104 13.91 14.65 5.91
N MET A 105 12.62 14.81 5.71
CA MET A 105 12.05 15.19 4.41
C MET A 105 10.98 16.25 4.58
N LYS A 106 10.83 17.13 3.57
CA LYS A 106 9.72 18.06 3.53
C LYS A 106 8.41 17.30 3.38
N LYS A 107 7.31 17.82 3.94
CA LYS A 107 5.97 17.25 3.78
C LYS A 107 5.65 16.99 2.32
N GLN A 108 5.95 17.97 1.45
CA GLN A 108 5.69 17.86 0.01
C GLN A 108 6.46 16.72 -0.66
N GLN A 109 7.68 16.40 -0.21
CA GLN A 109 8.44 15.27 -0.73
C GLN A 109 7.76 13.95 -0.40
N GLY A 110 7.26 13.80 0.84
CA GLY A 110 6.48 12.62 1.24
C GLY A 110 5.19 12.46 0.43
N ILE A 111 4.48 13.56 0.16
CA ILE A 111 3.29 13.57 -0.69
C ILE A 111 3.63 13.15 -2.11
N HIS A 112 4.71 13.69 -2.71
CA HIS A 112 5.13 13.31 -4.06
C HIS A 112 5.51 11.83 -4.17
N LEU A 113 6.17 11.26 -3.15
CA LEU A 113 6.48 9.81 -3.12
C LEU A 113 5.19 8.97 -3.18
N LEU A 114 4.19 9.37 -2.38
CA LEU A 114 2.89 8.72 -2.37
C LEU A 114 2.16 8.87 -3.71
N GLU A 115 2.14 10.06 -4.31
CA GLU A 115 1.56 10.30 -5.63
C GLU A 115 2.23 9.44 -6.71
N HIS A 116 3.56 9.37 -6.68
CA HIS A 116 4.34 8.58 -7.62
C HIS A 116 4.00 7.08 -7.51
N SER A 117 4.03 6.50 -6.31
CA SER A 117 3.69 5.06 -6.15
C SER A 117 2.25 4.76 -6.54
N ARG A 118 1.32 5.70 -6.29
CA ARG A 118 -0.08 5.55 -6.71
C ARG A 118 -0.21 5.58 -8.22
N ALA A 119 0.48 6.49 -8.90
CA ALA A 119 0.46 6.57 -10.35
C ALA A 119 0.96 5.26 -10.99
N GLU A 120 2.03 4.66 -10.45
CA GLU A 120 2.56 3.38 -10.92
C GLU A 120 1.58 2.21 -10.70
N LEU A 121 0.94 2.16 -9.53
CA LEU A 121 -0.09 1.16 -9.24
C LEU A 121 -1.27 1.30 -10.21
N LEU A 122 -1.79 2.51 -10.40
CA LEU A 122 -2.91 2.78 -11.31
C LEU A 122 -2.56 2.47 -12.76
N HIS A 123 -1.35 2.81 -13.20
CA HIS A 123 -0.86 2.44 -14.53
C HIS A 123 -0.85 0.92 -14.72
N THR A 124 -0.35 0.19 -13.72
CA THR A 124 -0.34 -1.28 -13.73
C THR A 124 -1.76 -1.82 -13.79
N LEU A 125 -2.68 -1.33 -12.96
CA LEU A 125 -4.07 -1.80 -12.95
C LEU A 125 -4.82 -1.50 -14.25
N HIS A 126 -4.61 -0.33 -14.85
CA HIS A 126 -5.22 0.01 -16.15
C HIS A 126 -4.64 -0.79 -17.33
N SER A 127 -3.42 -1.33 -17.19
CA SER A 127 -2.85 -2.22 -18.20
C SER A 127 -3.47 -3.62 -18.21
N ILE A 128 -4.24 -3.97 -17.16
CA ILE A 128 -4.91 -5.26 -17.04
C ILE A 128 -6.22 -5.20 -17.83
N ILE A 129 -6.32 -6.03 -18.86
CA ILE A 129 -7.40 -5.99 -19.86
C ILE A 129 -8.67 -6.71 -19.36
N ASP A 130 -8.51 -7.71 -18.49
CA ASP A 130 -9.62 -8.50 -17.93
C ASP A 130 -9.47 -8.61 -16.40
N GLU A 131 -10.46 -8.15 -15.64
CA GLU A 131 -10.52 -8.30 -14.18
C GLU A 131 -10.41 -9.78 -13.74
N LYS A 132 -10.77 -10.72 -14.63
CA LYS A 132 -10.54 -12.16 -14.40
C LYS A 132 -9.06 -12.49 -14.25
N GLU A 133 -8.14 -11.76 -14.88
CA GLU A 133 -6.70 -12.00 -14.68
C GLU A 133 -6.31 -11.71 -13.22
N LEU A 134 -6.86 -10.66 -12.61
CA LEU A 134 -6.63 -10.39 -11.17
C LEU A 134 -7.21 -11.49 -10.29
N PHE A 135 -8.42 -11.96 -10.61
CA PHE A 135 -9.09 -13.01 -9.84
C PHE A 135 -8.41 -14.37 -9.98
N GLU A 136 -8.00 -14.75 -11.19
CA GLU A 136 -7.29 -15.99 -11.45
C GLU A 136 -5.88 -16.01 -10.86
N ASN A 137 -5.25 -14.84 -10.70
CA ASN A 137 -3.98 -14.69 -9.99
C ASN A 137 -4.14 -14.56 -8.47
N SER A 138 -5.36 -14.33 -7.94
CA SER A 138 -5.61 -14.23 -6.49
C SER A 138 -6.08 -15.55 -5.85
N LEU A 139 -6.58 -16.51 -6.64
CA LEU A 139 -7.31 -17.69 -6.13
C LEU A 139 -6.73 -19.07 -6.49
N LYS A 140 -5.48 -19.17 -6.94
CA LYS A 140 -4.85 -20.48 -7.17
C LYS A 140 -3.44 -20.54 -6.62
#